data_AF-A0A453FQ11-F1
#
_entry.id   AF-A0A453FQ11-F1
#
_cell.length_a   1.000
_cell.length_b   1.000
_cell.length_c   1.000
_cell.angle_alpha   90.00
_cell.angle_beta   90.00
_cell.angle_gamma   90.00
#
_symmetry.space_group_name_H-M   'P 1'
#
loop_
_entity.id
_entity.type
_entity.pdbx_description
1 polymer ?
#
loop_
_entity_poly.entity_id
_entity_poly.type
_entity_poly.pdbx_seq_one_letter_code
_entity_poly.pdbx_strand_id
1 'polypeptide(L)'
;YIPQPQLYAQQIHGSSRAPRLARSCTRLYNPLTQTRQVHFQVLIGYTTIAMDPINEPLLSFPPQRNCSLSKVLLVTPIFLATLLCFCFAAFLVLSPATVTVDLCTNSPDPASCHAIVADAVLTSPDAHPSRPAQVLPAIIDRSLHQHDAAAVAVAAMHWRASDPRQRAALADCVQLMELARDRLAGAADHASVAPEDARTWLSAVLTDYVTCLDGLDDGPPRDAVGAQLEPLMSLASASLAVLNAVDSDTAADDMLAEAVDELPSWVPSADRALLEGSRAVQADVVVAKDGSGKYNTVQAAVDAAPDRGKRRYVIYVKKGVYKENLAVWKKKRELMIVGDGMDATVITGSRNVVDGATTFNSATLGKDASSSLFFLFSLNFASFRDSH
;
A
#
# COMPACT_ATOMS: atom_id res chain seq x y z
N TYR A 1 -21.71 -47.17 -31.83
CA TYR A 1 -22.71 -47.39 -30.77
C TYR A 1 -23.25 -46.01 -30.39
N ILE A 2 -24.51 -45.75 -30.72
CA ILE A 2 -25.31 -44.51 -30.48
C ILE A 2 -26.03 -44.73 -29.13
N PRO A 3 -26.30 -43.73 -28.24
CA PRO A 3 -27.29 -42.71 -28.59
C PRO A 3 -27.20 -41.27 -28.07
N GLN A 4 -28.04 -40.49 -28.77
CA GLN A 4 -28.45 -39.08 -28.65
C GLN A 4 -28.97 -38.65 -27.26
N PRO A 5 -29.07 -37.33 -27.02
CA PRO A 5 -29.85 -36.74 -25.93
C PRO A 5 -31.33 -36.53 -26.32
N GLN A 6 -32.25 -36.83 -25.39
CA GLN A 6 -33.66 -36.44 -25.48
C GLN A 6 -33.96 -35.21 -24.62
N LEU A 7 -34.80 -34.35 -25.19
CA LEU A 7 -35.46 -33.18 -24.61
C LEU A 7 -36.21 -33.45 -23.31
N TYR A 8 -36.26 -32.44 -22.42
CA TYR A 8 -37.53 -32.06 -21.78
C TYR A 8 -37.58 -30.55 -21.52
N ALA A 9 -38.76 -29.97 -21.80
CA ALA A 9 -39.10 -28.57 -21.67
C ALA A 9 -40.07 -28.36 -20.49
N GLN A 10 -40.05 -27.13 -19.96
CA GLN A 10 -41.11 -26.41 -19.20
C GLN A 10 -41.66 -27.02 -17.89
N GLN A 11 -41.70 -26.21 -16.82
CA GLN A 11 -42.94 -25.52 -16.43
C GLN A 11 -42.71 -24.46 -15.33
N ILE A 12 -43.39 -23.33 -15.52
CA ILE A 12 -43.52 -22.18 -14.61
C ILE A 12 -44.55 -22.50 -13.53
N HIS A 13 -44.31 -22.08 -12.28
CA HIS A 13 -45.37 -21.64 -11.36
C HIS A 13 -44.81 -20.62 -10.36
N GLY A 14 -45.42 -19.42 -10.36
CA GLY A 14 -45.16 -18.38 -9.37
C GLY A 14 -46.10 -18.46 -8.16
N SER A 15 -45.78 -17.70 -7.11
CA SER A 15 -46.68 -17.04 -6.14
C SER A 15 -45.81 -16.50 -5.01
N SER A 16 -45.58 -15.19 -4.89
CA SER A 16 -46.35 -14.28 -4.03
C SER A 16 -46.50 -14.74 -2.58
N ARG A 17 -45.87 -14.03 -1.64
CA ARG A 17 -46.55 -13.30 -0.55
C ARG A 17 -45.55 -12.58 0.38
N ALA A 18 -45.70 -11.26 0.47
CA ALA A 18 -45.46 -10.51 1.70
C ALA A 18 -46.65 -10.72 2.66
N PRO A 19 -46.50 -10.41 3.96
CA PRO A 19 -47.28 -9.29 4.48
C PRO A 19 -46.55 -8.39 5.49
N ARG A 20 -47.09 -7.17 5.60
CA ARG A 20 -46.86 -6.15 6.63
C ARG A 20 -47.81 -6.35 7.82
N LEU A 21 -47.59 -5.52 8.85
CA LEU A 21 -48.47 -5.02 9.95
C LEU A 21 -48.10 -5.62 11.32
N ALA A 22 -48.09 -4.89 12.45
CA ALA A 22 -48.28 -3.47 12.75
C ALA A 22 -47.88 -3.18 14.22
N ARG A 23 -47.49 -1.92 14.45
CA ARG A 23 -47.72 -1.02 15.63
C ARG A 23 -48.16 -1.64 16.98
N SER A 24 -47.50 -1.19 18.06
CA SER A 24 -48.19 -0.37 19.08
C SER A 24 -47.20 0.42 19.96
N CYS A 25 -47.64 1.61 20.38
CA CYS A 25 -46.96 2.57 21.25
C CYS A 25 -47.38 2.39 22.72
N THR A 26 -46.44 2.61 23.67
CA THR A 26 -46.78 3.28 24.94
C THR A 26 -45.57 3.99 25.56
N ARG A 27 -45.90 5.03 26.32
CA ARG A 27 -45.14 6.19 26.81
C ARG A 27 -44.36 5.99 28.12
N LEU A 28 -43.44 6.95 28.34
CA LEU A 28 -43.03 7.63 29.60
C LEU A 28 -42.04 6.91 30.55
N TYR A 29 -40.78 7.40 30.59
CA TYR A 29 -40.22 8.08 31.78
C TYR A 29 -38.92 8.84 31.42
N ASN A 30 -38.76 10.06 31.94
CA ASN A 30 -37.57 10.90 31.91
C ASN A 30 -36.92 10.81 33.31
N PRO A 31 -35.58 10.85 33.45
CA PRO A 31 -35.03 12.13 33.89
C PRO A 31 -33.65 12.49 33.31
N LEU A 32 -33.53 13.79 33.05
CA LEU A 32 -32.36 14.65 33.01
C LEU A 32 -31.18 14.21 33.91
N THR A 33 -29.99 14.07 33.33
CA THR A 33 -28.74 14.54 33.97
C THR A 33 -27.76 15.03 32.92
N GLN A 34 -27.27 16.23 33.20
CA GLN A 34 -26.48 17.14 32.39
C GLN A 34 -24.99 16.78 32.50
N THR A 35 -24.35 16.40 31.39
CA THR A 35 -22.91 16.22 31.31
C THR A 35 -22.22 17.58 31.20
N ARG A 36 -21.52 17.98 32.27
CA ARG A 36 -20.70 19.20 32.30
C ARG A 36 -19.23 18.82 32.12
N GLN A 37 -18.60 19.38 31.09
CA GLN A 37 -17.15 19.43 30.89
C GLN A 37 -16.46 19.94 32.15
N VAL A 38 -15.39 19.26 32.57
CA VAL A 38 -14.47 19.79 33.59
C VAL A 38 -13.15 20.08 32.91
N HIS A 39 -12.95 21.36 32.62
CA HIS A 39 -11.65 21.97 32.33
C HIS A 39 -10.84 21.99 33.63
N PHE A 40 -9.68 21.34 33.66
CA PHE A 40 -8.69 21.53 34.72
C PHE A 40 -7.87 22.79 34.40
N GLN A 41 -8.21 23.91 35.04
CA GLN A 41 -7.35 25.09 35.13
C GLN A 41 -6.70 25.07 36.51
N VAL A 42 -5.37 24.91 36.53
CA VAL A 42 -4.53 25.08 37.71
C VAL A 42 -4.44 26.57 38.01
N LEU A 43 -5.04 27.02 39.11
CA LEU A 43 -4.84 28.33 39.69
C LEU A 43 -4.26 28.16 41.09
N ILE A 44 -2.99 28.55 41.24
CA ILE A 44 -2.27 28.64 42.50
C ILE A 44 -2.74 29.92 43.19
N GLY A 45 -3.54 29.77 44.25
CA GLY A 45 -3.93 30.86 45.15
C GLY A 45 -3.17 30.77 46.48
N TYR A 46 -2.23 31.68 46.70
CA TYR A 46 -1.63 31.91 48.01
C TYR A 46 -2.57 32.77 48.85
N THR A 47 -3.12 32.23 49.95
CA THR A 47 -3.79 33.03 50.98
C THR A 47 -2.82 33.40 52.09
N THR A 48 -2.47 34.67 52.15
CA THR A 48 -1.83 35.34 53.29
C THR A 48 -2.82 35.46 54.44
N ILE A 49 -2.51 34.88 55.61
CA ILE A 49 -3.24 35.14 56.85
C ILE A 49 -2.57 36.30 57.57
N ALA A 50 -3.33 37.37 57.77
CA ALA A 50 -2.97 38.54 58.56
C ALA A 50 -2.96 38.20 60.06
N MET A 51 -1.94 38.68 60.78
CA MET A 51 -1.84 38.63 62.23
C MET A 51 -2.30 39.97 62.80
N ASP A 52 -3.08 39.92 63.89
CA ASP A 52 -3.22 41.03 64.84
C ASP A 52 -2.99 40.51 66.28
N PRO A 53 -2.48 41.35 67.21
CA PRO A 53 -1.70 40.91 68.35
C PRO A 53 -2.50 40.89 69.67
N ILE A 54 -2.09 40.04 70.60
CA ILE A 54 -2.45 40.14 72.02
C ILE A 54 -1.15 40.14 72.84
N ASN A 55 -0.99 41.20 73.64
CA ASN A 55 0.14 41.47 74.53
C ASN A 55 0.12 40.62 75.82
N GLU A 56 1.32 40.16 76.20
CA GLU A 56 1.89 40.01 77.57
C GLU A 56 1.34 38.92 78.54
N PRO A 57 2.12 38.46 79.55
CA PRO A 57 3.58 38.25 79.59
C PRO A 57 4.05 36.92 80.23
N LEU A 58 5.36 36.66 80.01
CA LEU A 58 6.36 35.97 80.86
C LEU A 58 5.91 34.77 81.71
N LEU A 59 6.51 33.60 81.42
CA LEU A 59 7.08 32.72 82.45
C LEU A 59 8.08 31.71 81.84
N SER A 60 9.33 31.85 82.26
CA SER A 60 10.34 30.80 82.49
C SER A 60 10.68 29.78 81.38
N PHE A 61 11.93 29.86 80.90
CA PHE A 61 12.66 28.77 80.26
C PHE A 61 12.77 27.54 81.18
N PRO A 62 12.62 26.32 80.64
CA PRO A 62 13.39 25.17 81.09
C PRO A 62 14.28 24.62 79.95
N PRO A 63 15.29 23.80 80.28
CA PRO A 63 16.57 23.78 79.58
C PRO A 63 16.56 22.94 78.30
N GLN A 64 17.54 23.24 77.43
CA GLN A 64 17.91 22.42 76.29
C GLN A 64 17.96 20.93 76.66
N ARG A 65 17.02 20.16 76.10
CA ARG A 65 17.16 18.71 76.03
C ARG A 65 17.78 18.35 74.69
N ASN A 66 19.02 17.89 74.77
CA ASN A 66 19.78 17.27 73.70
C ASN A 66 18.87 16.39 72.83
N CYS A 67 18.71 16.78 71.56
CA CYS A 67 18.06 15.96 70.55
C CYS A 67 18.87 14.67 70.39
N SER A 68 18.31 13.57 70.91
CA SER A 68 18.88 12.24 70.77
C SER A 68 19.00 11.88 69.29
N LEU A 69 20.24 11.67 68.85
CA LEU A 69 20.66 11.22 67.51
C LEU A 69 19.94 9.93 67.07
N SER A 70 19.36 9.19 68.03
CA SER A 70 18.64 7.93 67.81
C SER A 70 17.29 8.11 67.09
N LYS A 71 16.61 9.26 67.21
CA LYS A 71 15.33 9.49 66.51
C LYS A 71 15.52 9.89 65.05
N VAL A 72 16.68 10.46 64.69
CA VAL A 72 16.98 10.84 63.30
C VAL A 72 17.33 9.61 62.46
N LEU A 73 17.93 8.57 63.06
CA LEU A 73 18.32 7.34 62.37
C LEU A 73 17.13 6.44 61.97
N LEU A 74 15.97 6.60 62.60
CA LEU A 74 14.76 5.81 62.30
C LEU A 74 13.82 6.46 61.28
N VAL A 75 13.88 7.78 61.10
CA VAL A 75 12.95 8.52 60.23
C VAL A 75 13.49 8.63 58.79
N THR A 76 14.81 8.63 58.63
CA THR A 76 15.47 8.66 57.30
C THR A 76 15.18 7.44 56.42
N PRO A 77 15.17 6.17 56.90
CA PRO A 77 14.85 5.04 56.03
C PRO A 77 13.36 5.02 55.63
N ILE A 78 12.47 5.50 56.51
CA ILE A 78 11.03 5.57 56.22
C ILE A 78 10.76 6.59 55.11
N PHE A 79 11.39 7.76 55.19
CA PHE A 79 11.23 8.81 54.19
C PHE A 79 11.79 8.38 52.82
N LEU A 80 12.94 7.71 52.80
CA LEU A 80 13.53 7.16 51.58
C LEU A 80 12.68 6.05 50.97
N ALA A 81 12.11 5.16 51.78
CA ALA A 81 11.20 4.12 51.32
C ALA A 81 9.89 4.69 50.76
N THR A 82 9.34 5.75 51.36
CA THR A 82 8.16 6.44 50.82
C THR A 82 8.46 7.18 49.53
N LEU A 83 9.66 7.77 49.40
CA LEU A 83 10.09 8.43 48.17
C LEU A 83 10.31 7.41 47.05
N LEU A 84 10.96 6.29 47.34
CA LEU A 84 11.16 5.19 46.40
C LEU A 84 9.84 4.54 45.99
N CYS A 85 8.90 4.37 46.93
CA CYS A 85 7.57 3.84 46.64
C CYS A 85 6.75 4.83 45.79
N PHE A 86 6.84 6.13 46.07
CA PHE A 86 6.20 7.16 45.24
C PHE A 86 6.82 7.23 43.84
N CYS A 87 8.15 7.12 43.72
CA CYS A 87 8.84 7.05 42.44
C CYS A 87 8.50 5.77 41.67
N PHE A 88 8.37 4.61 42.34
CA PHE A 88 7.99 3.35 41.71
C PHE A 88 6.51 3.35 41.29
N ALA A 89 5.62 3.91 42.11
CA ALA A 89 4.22 4.10 41.76
C ALA A 89 4.08 5.10 40.59
N ALA A 90 4.83 6.21 40.60
CA ALA A 90 4.91 7.12 39.47
C ALA A 90 5.48 6.43 38.23
N PHE A 91 6.50 5.57 38.37
CA PHE A 91 7.05 4.78 37.27
C PHE A 91 6.04 3.79 36.71
N LEU A 92 5.20 3.15 37.54
CA LEU A 92 4.11 2.28 37.11
C LEU A 92 2.92 3.02 36.48
N VAL A 93 2.67 4.28 36.89
CA VAL A 93 1.61 5.13 36.33
C VAL A 93 2.07 5.84 35.05
N LEU A 94 3.37 6.16 34.92
CA LEU A 94 3.98 6.75 33.72
C LEU A 94 4.51 5.71 32.72
N SER A 95 4.66 4.44 33.13
CA SER A 95 4.83 3.34 32.19
C SER A 95 3.45 2.81 31.86
N PRO A 96 2.83 3.21 30.74
CA PRO A 96 1.70 2.45 30.29
C PRO A 96 2.27 1.08 29.90
N ALA A 97 2.00 0.05 30.72
CA ALA A 97 1.93 -1.31 30.20
C ALA A 97 0.69 -1.43 29.30
N THR A 98 0.53 -0.51 28.36
CA THR A 98 -0.26 -0.74 27.16
C THR A 98 0.60 -1.63 26.31
N VAL A 99 0.07 -2.78 25.90
CA VAL A 99 0.61 -3.53 24.76
C VAL A 99 0.57 -2.57 23.57
N THR A 100 1.63 -1.80 23.37
CA THR A 100 1.81 -1.00 22.16
C THR A 100 2.13 -2.01 21.08
N VAL A 101 1.20 -2.24 20.17
CA VAL A 101 1.48 -2.99 18.96
C VAL A 101 2.67 -2.31 18.29
N ASP A 102 3.80 -2.99 18.25
CA ASP A 102 4.98 -2.46 17.57
C ASP A 102 4.80 -2.65 16.06
N LEU A 103 4.32 -1.57 15.42
CA LEU A 103 4.05 -1.50 13.99
C LEU A 103 5.30 -1.66 13.11
N CYS A 104 6.50 -1.58 13.70
CA CYS A 104 7.77 -1.60 12.98
C CYS A 104 8.55 -2.90 13.17
N THR A 105 8.01 -3.88 13.90
CA THR A 105 8.67 -5.17 14.18
C THR A 105 9.17 -5.89 12.92
N ASN A 106 8.39 -5.84 11.84
CA ASN A 106 8.70 -6.50 10.56
C ASN A 106 9.40 -5.58 9.56
N SER A 107 9.82 -4.37 9.96
CA SER A 107 10.56 -3.46 9.10
C SER A 107 12.02 -3.92 8.95
N PRO A 108 12.59 -3.90 7.73
CA PRO A 108 14.03 -4.08 7.53
C PRO A 108 14.89 -3.04 8.26
N ASP A 109 14.31 -1.85 8.50
CA ASP A 109 14.89 -0.79 9.32
C ASP A 109 13.87 -0.32 10.37
N PRO A 110 13.88 -0.91 11.56
CA PRO A 110 12.97 -0.53 12.63
C PRO A 110 13.16 0.91 13.10
N ALA A 111 14.40 1.39 13.16
CA ALA A 111 14.70 2.73 13.68
C ALA A 111 14.09 3.82 12.80
N SER A 112 14.28 3.73 11.47
CA SER A 112 13.65 4.67 10.53
C SER A 112 12.13 4.53 10.52
N CYS A 113 11.60 3.30 10.58
CA CYS A 113 10.16 3.07 10.66
C CYS A 113 9.54 3.75 11.89
N HIS A 114 10.14 3.60 13.07
CA HIS A 114 9.65 4.25 14.29
C HIS A 114 9.65 5.77 14.17
N ALA A 115 10.69 6.36 13.57
CA ALA A 115 10.77 7.79 13.34
C ALA A 115 9.66 8.27 12.38
N ILE A 116 9.40 7.52 11.32
CA ILE A 116 8.32 7.80 10.35
C ILE A 116 6.94 7.69 11.01
N VAL A 117 6.69 6.63 11.77
CA VAL A 117 5.42 6.43 12.50
C VAL A 117 5.20 7.54 13.53
N ALA A 118 6.25 7.92 14.27
CA ALA A 118 6.17 9.01 15.24
C ALA A 118 5.81 10.35 14.56
N ASP A 119 6.45 10.67 13.43
CA ASP A 119 6.12 11.87 12.66
C ASP A 119 4.69 11.86 12.11
N ALA A 120 4.22 10.71 11.60
CA ALA A 120 2.85 10.56 11.11
C ALA A 120 1.80 10.79 12.22
N VAL A 121 2.08 10.32 13.43
CA VAL A 121 1.23 10.56 14.62
C VAL A 121 1.24 12.03 15.03
N LEU A 122 2.37 12.72 14.92
CA LEU A 122 2.47 14.14 15.28
C LEU A 122 1.80 15.07 14.27
N THR A 123 1.81 14.69 12.99
CA THR A 123 1.30 15.52 11.89
C THR A 123 -0.19 15.32 11.63
N SER A 124 -0.76 14.19 12.05
CA SER A 124 -2.20 13.91 11.89
C SER A 124 -2.92 13.91 13.26
N PRO A 125 -3.85 14.86 13.49
CA PRO A 125 -4.57 14.96 14.76
C PRO A 125 -5.45 13.74 15.08
N ASP A 126 -5.80 12.95 14.06
CA ASP A 126 -6.58 11.73 14.19
C ASP A 126 -5.71 10.47 14.26
N ALA A 127 -4.39 10.55 14.00
CA ALA A 127 -3.52 9.39 14.04
C ALA A 127 -3.11 9.06 15.48
N HIS A 128 -3.44 7.85 15.92
CA HIS A 128 -2.97 7.31 17.20
C HIS A 128 -2.12 6.07 16.94
N PRO A 129 -0.97 5.88 17.62
CA PRO A 129 -0.13 4.68 17.44
C PRO A 129 -0.86 3.37 17.81
N SER A 130 -1.97 3.48 18.54
CA SER A 130 -2.88 2.37 18.88
C SER A 130 -3.91 2.07 17.79
N ARG A 131 -3.94 2.82 16.69
CA ARG A 131 -4.89 2.72 15.58
C ARG A 131 -4.13 2.77 14.25
N PRO A 132 -3.49 1.68 13.83
CA PRO A 132 -2.63 1.68 12.65
C PRO A 132 -3.36 2.00 11.34
N ALA A 133 -4.67 1.72 11.26
CA ALA A 133 -5.54 2.14 10.17
C ALA A 133 -5.60 3.67 9.95
N GLN A 134 -5.22 4.46 10.96
CA GLN A 134 -5.16 5.93 10.89
C GLN A 134 -3.73 6.45 10.68
N VAL A 135 -2.72 5.64 10.97
CA VAL A 135 -1.30 5.96 10.79
C VAL A 135 -0.87 5.74 9.33
N LEU A 136 -1.30 4.62 8.72
CA LEU A 136 -0.91 4.26 7.36
C LEU A 136 -1.29 5.31 6.30
N PRO A 137 -2.52 5.88 6.29
CA PRO A 137 -2.86 6.93 5.32
C PRO A 137 -1.99 8.18 5.44
N ALA A 138 -1.59 8.56 6.66
CA ALA A 138 -0.71 9.71 6.88
C ALA A 138 0.71 9.47 6.33
N ILE A 139 1.24 8.25 6.48
CA ILE A 139 2.54 7.87 5.90
C ILE A 139 2.46 7.85 4.36
N ILE A 140 1.38 7.31 3.78
CA ILE A 140 1.20 7.26 2.32
C ILE A 140 1.02 8.68 1.74
N ASP A 141 0.28 9.57 2.41
CA ASP A 141 0.14 10.97 1.99
C ASP A 141 1.50 11.70 1.98
N ARG A 142 2.29 11.52 3.05
CA ARG A 142 3.67 12.02 3.10
C ARG A 142 4.53 11.43 1.97
N SER A 143 4.35 10.14 1.67
CA SER A 143 5.05 9.46 0.57
C SER A 143 4.71 10.09 -0.78
N LEU A 144 3.43 10.36 -1.06
CA LEU A 144 2.99 11.02 -2.28
C LEU A 144 3.60 12.42 -2.41
N HIS A 145 3.57 13.23 -1.34
CA HIS A 145 4.14 14.58 -1.38
C HIS A 145 5.66 14.56 -1.63
N GLN A 146 6.41 13.68 -0.96
CA GLN A 146 7.85 13.57 -1.18
C GLN A 146 8.18 12.96 -2.55
N HIS A 147 7.38 11.99 -2.99
CA HIS A 147 7.50 11.37 -4.31
C HIS A 147 7.38 12.43 -5.41
N ASP A 148 6.42 13.34 -5.30
CA ASP A 148 6.20 14.41 -6.28
C ASP A 148 7.41 15.33 -6.41
N ALA A 149 8.02 15.71 -5.28
CA ALA A 149 9.25 16.50 -5.27
C ALA A 149 10.43 15.74 -5.90
N ALA A 150 10.61 14.47 -5.54
CA ALA A 150 11.65 13.61 -6.09
C ALA A 150 11.48 13.39 -7.60
N ALA A 151 10.25 13.18 -8.08
CA ALA A 151 9.95 13.00 -9.50
C ALA A 151 10.34 14.23 -10.32
N VAL A 152 10.07 15.45 -9.82
CA VAL A 152 10.52 16.69 -10.45
C VAL A 152 12.03 16.80 -10.48
N ALA A 153 12.71 16.43 -9.40
CA ALA A 153 14.17 16.44 -9.33
C ALA A 153 14.80 15.46 -10.33
N VAL A 154 14.32 14.21 -10.38
CA VAL A 154 14.76 13.18 -11.32
C VAL A 154 14.49 13.60 -12.77
N ALA A 155 13.31 14.17 -13.06
CA ALA A 155 13.01 14.69 -14.38
C ALA A 155 13.98 15.82 -14.78
N ALA A 156 14.33 16.72 -13.86
CA ALA A 156 15.32 17.76 -14.12
C ALA A 156 16.72 17.16 -14.41
N MET A 157 17.10 16.07 -13.74
CA MET A 157 18.34 15.34 -14.06
C MET A 157 18.28 14.72 -15.46
N HIS A 158 17.15 14.10 -15.83
CA HIS A 158 16.93 13.55 -17.18
C HIS A 158 17.17 14.61 -18.28
N TRP A 159 16.58 15.80 -18.14
CA TRP A 159 16.74 16.88 -19.12
C TRP A 159 18.17 17.39 -19.25
N ARG A 160 18.95 17.35 -18.16
CA ARG A 160 20.33 17.86 -18.11
C ARG A 160 21.39 16.82 -18.51
N ALA A 161 21.08 15.53 -18.39
CA ALA A 161 22.04 14.46 -18.62
C ALA A 161 22.57 14.51 -20.05
N SER A 162 23.86 14.69 -20.29
CA SER A 162 24.41 14.78 -21.65
C SER A 162 24.60 13.43 -22.32
N ASP A 163 25.00 12.42 -21.54
CA ASP A 163 25.28 11.06 -22.02
C ASP A 163 23.99 10.37 -22.50
N PRO A 164 23.95 9.78 -23.71
CA PRO A 164 22.75 9.13 -24.24
C PRO A 164 22.26 7.95 -23.39
N ARG A 165 23.17 7.13 -22.86
CA ARG A 165 22.83 5.94 -22.07
C ARG A 165 22.27 6.34 -20.71
N GLN A 166 22.90 7.31 -20.06
CA GLN A 166 22.41 7.89 -18.82
C GLN A 166 21.08 8.62 -19.01
N ARG A 167 20.91 9.37 -20.10
CA ARG A 167 19.64 10.05 -20.42
C ARG A 167 18.51 9.05 -20.61
N ALA A 168 18.77 7.92 -21.28
CA ALA A 168 17.80 6.84 -21.44
C ALA A 168 17.43 6.19 -20.09
N ALA A 169 18.41 5.86 -19.25
CA ALA A 169 18.17 5.35 -17.90
C ALA A 169 17.34 6.31 -17.03
N LEU A 170 17.61 7.61 -17.11
CA LEU A 170 16.84 8.62 -16.39
C LEU A 170 15.41 8.79 -16.95
N ALA A 171 15.21 8.60 -18.26
CA ALA A 171 13.86 8.57 -18.85
C ALA A 171 13.05 7.38 -18.30
N ASP A 172 13.69 6.23 -18.06
CA ASP A 172 13.03 5.08 -17.45
C ASP A 172 12.73 5.32 -15.98
N CYS A 173 13.66 5.94 -15.26
CA CYS A 173 13.40 6.32 -13.88
C CYS A 173 12.19 7.28 -13.78
N VAL A 174 12.04 8.24 -14.69
CA VAL A 174 10.84 9.10 -14.74
C VAL A 174 9.57 8.26 -14.93
N GLN A 175 9.56 7.27 -15.83
CA GLN A 175 8.43 6.38 -16.03
C GLN A 175 8.13 5.51 -14.79
N LEU A 176 9.17 4.96 -14.16
CA LEU A 176 9.06 4.19 -12.93
C LEU A 176 8.53 5.03 -11.76
N MET A 177 8.92 6.29 -11.67
CA MET A 177 8.37 7.22 -10.68
C MET A 177 6.87 7.44 -10.91
N GLU A 178 6.43 7.67 -12.16
CA GLU A 178 5.00 7.79 -12.46
C GLU A 178 4.21 6.52 -12.11
N LEU A 179 4.78 5.32 -12.30
CA LEU A 179 4.18 4.06 -11.87
C LEU A 179 4.11 3.95 -10.34
N ALA A 180 5.17 4.31 -9.65
CA ALA A 180 5.22 4.31 -8.19
C ALA A 180 4.18 5.27 -7.58
N ARG A 181 3.99 6.46 -8.18
CA ARG A 181 2.93 7.40 -7.76
C ARG A 181 1.54 6.77 -7.87
N ASP A 182 1.23 6.16 -9.01
CA ASP A 182 -0.08 5.53 -9.24
C ASP A 182 -0.32 4.39 -8.24
N ARG A 183 0.72 3.62 -7.89
CA ARG A 183 0.66 2.54 -6.90
C ARG A 183 0.52 3.07 -5.48
N LEU A 184 1.20 4.16 -5.11
CA LEU A 184 1.01 4.84 -3.83
C LEU A 184 -0.42 5.36 -3.67
N ALA A 185 -0.97 5.99 -4.71
CA ALA A 185 -2.36 6.47 -4.72
C ALA A 185 -3.35 5.31 -4.60
N GLY A 186 -3.13 4.22 -5.34
CA GLY A 186 -3.89 2.98 -5.18
C GLY A 186 -3.86 2.50 -3.73
N ALA A 187 -2.66 2.38 -3.14
CA ALA A 187 -2.47 1.91 -1.78
C ALA A 187 -3.23 2.78 -0.78
N ALA A 188 -3.24 4.10 -0.95
CA ALA A 188 -4.05 5.00 -0.13
C ALA A 188 -5.55 4.66 -0.21
N ASP A 189 -6.07 4.43 -1.41
CA ASP A 189 -7.48 4.16 -1.65
C ASP A 189 -7.95 2.81 -1.08
N HIS A 190 -7.08 1.78 -1.07
CA HIS A 190 -7.46 0.41 -0.70
C HIS A 190 -6.91 -0.07 0.64
N ALA A 191 -6.04 0.69 1.31
CA ALA A 191 -5.42 0.32 2.59
C ALA A 191 -6.42 -0.15 3.67
N SER A 192 -7.66 0.35 3.64
CA SER A 192 -8.71 0.00 4.60
C SER A 192 -9.71 -1.07 4.12
N VAL A 193 -9.79 -1.31 2.80
CA VAL A 193 -10.82 -2.16 2.18
C VAL A 193 -10.23 -3.46 1.62
N ALA A 194 -9.02 -3.39 1.05
CA ALA A 194 -8.27 -4.51 0.48
C ALA A 194 -6.78 -4.35 0.87
N PRO A 195 -6.42 -4.64 2.13
CA PRO A 195 -5.05 -4.49 2.63
C PRO A 195 -4.02 -5.34 1.85
N GLU A 196 -4.43 -6.48 1.30
CA GLU A 196 -3.64 -7.31 0.40
C GLU A 196 -3.26 -6.62 -0.91
N ASP A 197 -4.18 -5.83 -1.49
CA ASP A 197 -3.91 -5.02 -2.68
C ASP A 197 -2.97 -3.87 -2.34
N ALA A 198 -3.19 -3.21 -1.19
CA ALA A 198 -2.30 -2.17 -0.71
C ALA A 198 -0.88 -2.70 -0.44
N ARG A 199 -0.74 -3.91 0.13
CA ARG A 199 0.54 -4.60 0.33
C ARG A 199 1.23 -4.84 -1.00
N THR A 200 0.49 -5.33 -1.98
CA THR A 200 1.00 -5.58 -3.34
C THR A 200 1.51 -4.29 -3.98
N TRP A 201 0.73 -3.21 -3.91
CA TRP A 201 1.13 -1.93 -4.49
C TRP A 201 2.32 -1.30 -3.78
N LEU A 202 2.39 -1.31 -2.45
CA LEU A 202 3.55 -0.78 -1.71
C LEU A 202 4.83 -1.59 -1.98
N SER A 203 4.71 -2.92 -2.13
CA SER A 203 5.83 -3.78 -2.52
C SER A 203 6.31 -3.42 -3.93
N ALA A 204 5.38 -3.18 -4.84
CA ALA A 204 5.66 -2.78 -6.21
C ALA A 204 6.28 -1.37 -6.30
N VAL A 205 5.91 -0.43 -5.40
CA VAL A 205 6.57 0.89 -5.27
C VAL A 205 8.05 0.75 -4.94
N LEU A 206 8.40 -0.12 -3.98
CA LEU A 206 9.80 -0.40 -3.66
C LEU A 206 10.55 -0.98 -4.87
N THR A 207 9.91 -1.89 -5.61
CA THR A 207 10.48 -2.45 -6.84
C THR A 207 10.73 -1.36 -7.89
N ASP A 208 9.82 -0.40 -8.06
CA ASP A 208 10.01 0.69 -9.03
C ASP A 208 11.21 1.57 -8.67
N TYR A 209 11.37 1.91 -7.39
CA TYR A 209 12.52 2.71 -6.91
C TYR A 209 13.84 1.98 -7.09
N VAL A 210 13.90 0.69 -6.72
CA VAL A 210 15.11 -0.13 -6.91
C VAL A 210 15.44 -0.29 -8.39
N THR A 211 14.43 -0.57 -9.23
CA THR A 211 14.61 -0.72 -10.69
C THR A 211 15.12 0.58 -11.32
N CYS A 212 14.68 1.74 -10.84
CA CYS A 212 15.22 3.02 -11.28
C CYS A 212 16.72 3.13 -10.98
N LEU A 213 17.14 2.79 -9.76
CA LEU A 213 18.55 2.85 -9.36
C LEU A 213 19.42 1.85 -10.13
N ASP A 214 18.92 0.64 -10.33
CA ASP A 214 19.62 -0.41 -11.08
C ASP A 214 19.73 -0.11 -12.58
N GLY A 215 18.89 0.79 -13.10
CA GLY A 215 19.00 1.29 -14.47
C GLY A 215 20.17 2.24 -14.70
N LEU A 216 20.76 2.81 -13.63
CA LEU A 216 21.82 3.81 -13.71
C LEU A 216 23.20 3.16 -13.52
N ASP A 217 24.18 3.59 -14.32
CA ASP A 217 25.58 3.23 -14.10
C ASP A 217 26.09 3.88 -12.79
N ASP A 218 27.01 3.21 -12.10
CA ASP A 218 27.58 3.72 -10.85
C ASP A 218 28.26 5.09 -11.04
N GLY A 219 28.05 5.98 -10.08
CA GLY A 219 28.65 7.32 -10.06
C GLY A 219 27.67 8.43 -9.67
N PRO A 220 28.05 9.70 -9.89
CA PRO A 220 27.29 10.86 -9.43
C PRO A 220 25.80 10.88 -9.84
N PRO A 221 25.41 10.42 -11.05
CA PRO A 221 24.00 10.34 -11.41
C PRO A 221 23.20 9.36 -10.55
N ARG A 222 23.75 8.16 -10.31
CA ARG A 222 23.13 7.15 -9.45
C ARG A 222 23.04 7.64 -8.02
N ASP A 223 24.09 8.26 -7.50
CA ASP A 223 24.11 8.82 -6.14
C ASP A 223 23.08 9.93 -5.96
N ALA A 224 22.97 10.84 -6.95
CA ALA A 224 22.01 11.94 -6.91
C ALA A 224 20.56 11.45 -6.94
N VAL A 225 20.24 10.43 -7.75
CA VAL A 225 18.92 9.80 -7.78
C VAL A 225 18.68 9.00 -6.49
N GLY A 226 19.68 8.26 -6.02
CA GLY A 226 19.66 7.52 -4.75
C GLY A 226 19.27 8.41 -3.57
N ALA A 227 19.87 9.59 -3.47
CA ALA A 227 19.53 10.57 -2.42
C ALA A 227 18.07 11.06 -2.48
N GLN A 228 17.43 11.05 -3.65
CA GLN A 228 16.00 11.37 -3.78
C GLN A 228 15.10 10.18 -3.41
N LEU A 229 15.53 8.95 -3.71
CA LEU A 229 14.72 7.75 -3.53
C LEU A 229 14.86 7.12 -2.15
N GLU A 230 15.99 7.29 -1.46
CA GLU A 230 16.23 6.71 -0.13
C GLU A 230 15.15 7.07 0.90
N PRO A 231 14.71 8.34 1.04
CA PRO A 231 13.58 8.67 1.92
C PRO A 231 12.27 8.00 1.50
N LEU A 232 12.03 7.87 0.19
CA LEU A 232 10.80 7.26 -0.34
C LEU A 232 10.77 5.74 -0.11
N MET A 233 11.92 5.08 -0.24
CA MET A 233 12.09 3.66 0.06
C MET A 233 11.85 3.40 1.55
N SER A 234 12.35 4.29 2.43
CA SER A 234 12.09 4.21 3.87
C SER A 234 10.61 4.40 4.22
N LEU A 235 9.93 5.36 3.57
CA LEU A 235 8.49 5.56 3.75
C LEU A 235 7.65 4.37 3.24
N ALA A 236 8.01 3.81 2.08
CA ALA A 236 7.32 2.64 1.52
C ALA A 236 7.55 1.38 2.39
N SER A 237 8.76 1.17 2.90
CA SER A 237 9.06 0.05 3.81
C SER A 237 8.35 0.20 5.15
N ALA A 238 8.31 1.40 5.73
CA ALA A 238 7.54 1.69 6.93
C ALA A 238 6.03 1.47 6.71
N SER A 239 5.50 1.89 5.55
CA SER A 239 4.09 1.65 5.17
C SER A 239 3.77 0.15 5.11
N LEU A 240 4.66 -0.67 4.54
CA LEU A 240 4.50 -2.12 4.52
C LEU A 240 4.55 -2.74 5.92
N ALA A 241 5.49 -2.30 6.76
CA ALA A 241 5.61 -2.79 8.13
C ALA A 241 4.35 -2.50 8.94
N VAL A 242 3.86 -1.26 8.88
CA VAL A 242 2.61 -0.82 9.53
C VAL A 242 1.43 -1.63 9.03
N LEU A 243 1.28 -1.79 7.70
CA LEU A 243 0.21 -2.57 7.09
C LEU A 243 0.22 -4.04 7.54
N ASN A 244 1.41 -4.66 7.60
CA ASN A 244 1.57 -6.05 8.03
C ASN A 244 1.27 -6.24 9.51
N ALA A 245 1.54 -5.24 10.35
CA ALA A 245 1.20 -5.28 11.77
C ALA A 245 -0.33 -5.18 12.01
N VAL A 246 -1.10 -4.64 11.05
CA VAL A 246 -2.57 -4.63 11.12
C VAL A 246 -3.17 -5.98 10.76
N ASP A 247 -2.57 -6.66 9.77
CA ASP A 247 -3.05 -7.94 9.24
C ASP A 247 -2.71 -9.14 10.17
N SER A 248 -1.73 -8.99 11.06
CA SER A 248 -1.37 -10.04 12.02
C SER A 248 -2.43 -10.34 13.09
N ASP A 249 -3.47 -9.50 13.26
CA ASP A 249 -4.63 -9.80 14.13
C ASP A 249 -5.73 -10.63 13.42
N THR A 250 -5.62 -10.83 12.10
CA THR A 250 -6.54 -11.67 11.30
C THR A 250 -5.93 -12.98 10.83
N ALA A 251 -4.70 -13.29 11.24
CA ALA A 251 -4.00 -14.53 10.91
C ALA A 251 -4.52 -15.74 11.70
N ALA A 252 -5.78 -16.11 11.49
CA ALA A 252 -6.24 -17.47 11.66
C ALA A 252 -6.95 -17.90 10.38
N ASP A 253 -6.35 -18.90 9.74
CA ASP A 253 -6.86 -19.66 8.60
C ASP A 253 -6.50 -19.10 7.22
N ASP A 254 -5.29 -19.42 6.76
CA ASP A 254 -5.12 -19.73 5.33
C ASP A 254 -4.28 -21.00 5.21
N MET A 255 -4.99 -22.12 5.20
CA MET A 255 -4.42 -23.40 4.79
C MET A 255 -3.99 -23.27 3.34
N LEU A 256 -2.72 -23.54 3.07
CA LEU A 256 -2.19 -23.85 1.74
C LEU A 256 -3.12 -24.88 1.07
N ALA A 257 -4.02 -24.41 0.21
CA ALA A 257 -4.86 -25.26 -0.59
C ALA A 257 -3.95 -26.03 -1.56
N GLU A 258 -3.98 -27.35 -1.39
CA GLU A 258 -3.55 -28.33 -2.39
C GLU A 258 -3.96 -27.89 -3.79
N ALA A 259 -3.09 -28.20 -4.77
CA ALA A 259 -3.34 -27.97 -6.18
C ALA A 259 -4.67 -28.63 -6.60
N VAL A 260 -5.72 -27.83 -6.65
CA VAL A 260 -6.96 -28.15 -7.36
C VAL A 260 -6.79 -27.57 -8.76
N ASP A 261 -7.11 -28.34 -9.80
CA ASP A 261 -7.23 -27.92 -11.21
C ASP A 261 -8.33 -26.84 -11.43
N GLU A 262 -8.66 -26.05 -10.40
CA GLU A 262 -9.73 -25.07 -10.40
C GLU A 262 -9.13 -23.66 -10.32
N LEU A 263 -9.45 -22.83 -11.32
CA LEU A 263 -8.86 -21.51 -11.46
C LEU A 263 -9.16 -20.62 -10.22
N PRO A 264 -8.26 -19.71 -9.79
CA PRO A 264 -8.47 -18.88 -8.61
C PRO A 264 -9.73 -18.00 -8.68
N SER A 265 -10.42 -17.79 -7.55
CA SER A 265 -11.69 -17.05 -7.41
C SER A 265 -11.69 -15.66 -8.05
N TRP A 266 -10.53 -14.98 -8.11
CA TRP A 266 -10.37 -13.67 -8.75
C TRP A 266 -10.49 -13.71 -10.28
N VAL A 267 -10.39 -14.88 -10.91
CA VAL A 267 -10.63 -15.00 -12.35
C VAL A 267 -12.14 -15.11 -12.62
N PRO A 268 -12.74 -14.14 -13.35
CA PRO A 268 -14.16 -14.15 -13.66
C PRO A 268 -14.61 -15.44 -14.38
N SER A 269 -15.87 -15.83 -14.21
CA SER A 269 -16.45 -17.01 -14.88
C SER A 269 -16.39 -16.94 -16.41
N ALA A 270 -16.49 -15.73 -16.97
CA ALA A 270 -16.29 -15.50 -18.40
C ALA A 270 -14.85 -15.83 -18.83
N ASP A 271 -13.86 -15.54 -18.00
CA ASP A 271 -12.44 -15.73 -18.30
C ASP A 271 -12.02 -17.18 -18.08
N ARG A 272 -12.58 -17.84 -17.06
CA ARG A 272 -12.47 -19.30 -16.86
C ARG A 272 -12.91 -20.08 -18.09
N ALA A 273 -14.10 -19.77 -18.61
CA ALA A 273 -14.64 -20.44 -19.79
C ALA A 273 -13.75 -20.26 -21.04
N LEU A 274 -13.01 -19.15 -21.13
CA LEU A 274 -12.04 -18.91 -22.21
C LEU A 274 -10.74 -19.68 -22.01
N LEU A 275 -10.22 -19.70 -20.78
CA LEU A 275 -9.00 -20.43 -20.42
C LEU A 275 -9.17 -21.95 -20.53
N GLU A 276 -10.37 -22.45 -20.24
CA GLU A 276 -10.77 -23.85 -20.38
C GLU A 276 -11.12 -24.24 -21.84
N GLY A 277 -10.98 -23.31 -22.80
CA GLY A 277 -11.19 -23.58 -24.24
C GLY A 277 -12.65 -23.85 -24.64
N SER A 278 -13.60 -23.60 -23.74
CA SER A 278 -15.02 -23.96 -23.92
C SER A 278 -15.81 -23.00 -24.83
N ARG A 279 -15.24 -21.84 -25.20
CA ARG A 279 -15.86 -20.85 -26.10
C ARG A 279 -14.88 -20.36 -27.18
N ALA A 280 -15.36 -20.32 -28.42
CA ALA A 280 -14.68 -19.61 -29.50
C ALA A 280 -14.63 -18.11 -29.17
N VAL A 281 -13.43 -17.57 -28.96
CA VAL A 281 -13.22 -16.13 -28.73
C VAL A 281 -13.55 -15.38 -30.03
N GLN A 282 -14.57 -14.52 -30.01
CA GLN A 282 -14.87 -13.65 -31.15
C GLN A 282 -13.87 -12.49 -31.21
N ALA A 283 -13.10 -12.41 -32.29
CA ALA A 283 -12.12 -11.36 -32.50
C ALA A 283 -12.78 -10.03 -32.94
N ASP A 284 -12.37 -8.91 -32.33
CA ASP A 284 -12.72 -7.57 -32.80
C ASP A 284 -11.86 -7.15 -33.99
N VAL A 285 -10.60 -7.60 -34.00
CA VAL A 285 -9.66 -7.33 -35.08
C VAL A 285 -8.72 -8.50 -35.31
N VAL A 286 -8.31 -8.68 -36.57
CA VAL A 286 -7.35 -9.70 -36.99
C VAL A 286 -6.07 -9.02 -37.46
N VAL A 287 -4.94 -9.50 -36.95
CA VAL A 287 -3.58 -9.16 -37.38
C VAL A 287 -3.05 -10.31 -38.22
N ALA A 288 -2.56 -10.00 -39.41
CA ALA A 288 -1.95 -10.98 -40.28
C ALA A 288 -0.83 -10.35 -41.11
N LYS A 289 0.37 -10.93 -41.01
CA LYS A 289 1.55 -10.44 -41.73
C LYS A 289 1.44 -10.55 -43.26
N ASP A 290 0.60 -11.47 -43.74
CA ASP A 290 0.32 -11.69 -45.16
C ASP A 290 -0.68 -10.68 -45.76
N GLY A 291 -1.15 -9.71 -44.96
CA GLY A 291 -2.14 -8.71 -45.38
C GLY A 291 -3.58 -9.21 -45.40
N SER A 292 -3.84 -10.44 -44.95
CA SER A 292 -5.21 -10.98 -44.86
C SER A 292 -6.00 -10.47 -43.63
N GLY A 293 -5.32 -9.75 -42.74
CA GLY A 293 -5.89 -9.11 -41.55
C GLY A 293 -6.11 -7.61 -41.76
N LYS A 294 -6.74 -6.95 -40.79
CA LYS A 294 -6.91 -5.49 -40.79
C LYS A 294 -5.58 -4.76 -40.55
N TYR A 295 -4.68 -5.38 -39.78
CA TYR A 295 -3.35 -4.86 -39.48
C TYR A 295 -2.27 -5.90 -39.79
N ASN A 296 -1.08 -5.42 -40.14
CA ASN A 296 0.08 -6.28 -40.44
C ASN A 296 1.03 -6.45 -39.23
N THR A 297 0.86 -5.61 -38.21
CA THR A 297 1.68 -5.55 -36.99
C THR A 297 0.78 -5.58 -35.76
N VAL A 298 1.21 -6.22 -34.69
CA VAL A 298 0.44 -6.31 -33.44
C VAL A 298 0.38 -4.94 -32.75
N GLN A 299 1.44 -4.13 -32.78
CA GLN A 299 1.42 -2.78 -32.18
C GLN A 299 0.33 -1.89 -32.79
N ALA A 300 0.18 -1.87 -34.13
CA ALA A 300 -0.87 -1.09 -34.78
C ALA A 300 -2.29 -1.52 -34.36
N ALA A 301 -2.49 -2.81 -34.08
CA ALA A 301 -3.76 -3.31 -33.57
C ALA A 301 -4.01 -2.88 -32.12
N VAL A 302 -2.97 -2.89 -31.29
CA VAL A 302 -3.01 -2.37 -29.91
C VAL A 302 -3.32 -0.87 -29.91
N ASP A 303 -2.66 -0.10 -30.76
CA ASP A 303 -2.85 1.36 -30.87
C ASP A 303 -4.27 1.72 -31.32
N ALA A 304 -4.86 0.91 -32.19
CA ALA A 304 -6.22 1.09 -32.67
C ALA A 304 -7.33 0.68 -31.68
N ALA A 305 -6.99 -0.05 -30.61
CA ALA A 305 -7.96 -0.41 -29.58
C ALA A 305 -8.54 0.86 -28.92
N PRO A 306 -9.83 0.90 -28.57
CA PRO A 306 -10.44 2.08 -27.98
C PRO A 306 -9.81 2.41 -26.61
N ASP A 307 -9.48 3.68 -26.40
CA ASP A 307 -9.00 4.17 -25.11
C ASP A 307 -10.14 4.09 -24.07
N ARG A 308 -9.85 3.58 -22.86
CA ARG A 308 -10.80 3.40 -21.75
C ARG A 308 -12.04 2.58 -22.16
N GLY A 309 -11.84 1.56 -23.00
CA GLY A 309 -12.89 0.62 -23.39
C GLY A 309 -13.61 0.01 -22.17
N LYS A 310 -14.95 -0.04 -22.23
CA LYS A 310 -15.80 -0.67 -21.20
C LYS A 310 -16.02 -2.17 -21.44
N ARG A 311 -15.63 -2.66 -22.61
CA ARG A 311 -15.76 -4.06 -23.03
C ARG A 311 -14.40 -4.56 -23.49
N ARG A 312 -14.21 -5.88 -23.41
CA ARG A 312 -13.03 -6.54 -23.93
C ARG A 312 -12.84 -6.25 -25.42
N TYR A 313 -11.61 -5.88 -25.77
CA TYR A 313 -11.14 -5.72 -27.13
C TYR A 313 -10.21 -6.88 -27.49
N VAL A 314 -10.67 -7.77 -28.37
CA VAL A 314 -9.94 -8.98 -28.75
C VAL A 314 -9.16 -8.76 -30.04
N ILE A 315 -7.84 -8.84 -29.95
CA ILE A 315 -6.90 -8.85 -31.06
C ILE A 315 -6.52 -10.30 -31.36
N TYR A 316 -6.91 -10.79 -32.53
CA TYR A 316 -6.50 -12.10 -33.01
C TYR A 316 -5.26 -11.97 -33.88
N VAL A 317 -4.21 -12.71 -33.56
CA VAL A 317 -2.93 -12.69 -34.26
C VAL A 317 -2.76 -14.02 -34.98
N LYS A 318 -2.81 -13.99 -36.30
CA LYS A 318 -2.57 -15.19 -37.12
C LYS A 318 -1.13 -15.67 -36.97
N LYS A 319 -0.91 -16.95 -37.22
CA LYS A 319 0.39 -17.63 -37.20
C LYS A 319 1.44 -16.84 -37.98
N GLY A 320 2.62 -16.78 -37.40
CA GLY A 320 3.74 -16.04 -37.95
C GLY A 320 4.71 -15.57 -36.87
N VAL A 321 5.87 -15.12 -37.33
CA VAL A 321 6.88 -14.48 -36.49
C VAL A 321 6.79 -12.97 -36.69
N TYR A 322 6.39 -12.27 -35.63
CA TYR A 322 6.24 -10.82 -35.56
C TYR A 322 7.45 -10.25 -34.83
N LYS A 323 8.34 -9.56 -35.56
CA LYS A 323 9.52 -8.91 -34.98
C LYS A 323 9.16 -7.50 -34.52
N GLU A 324 8.65 -7.35 -33.30
CA GLU A 324 8.22 -6.07 -32.74
C GLU A 324 8.32 -6.07 -31.20
N ASN A 325 8.54 -4.88 -30.62
CA ASN A 325 8.45 -4.65 -29.17
C ASN A 325 7.10 -3.98 -28.88
N LEU A 326 6.26 -4.63 -28.09
CA LEU A 326 4.90 -4.19 -27.80
C LEU A 326 4.86 -3.31 -26.56
N ALA A 327 4.22 -2.15 -26.67
CA ALA A 327 3.95 -1.24 -25.57
C ALA A 327 2.44 -1.02 -25.43
N VAL A 328 1.88 -1.42 -24.28
CA VAL A 328 0.46 -1.25 -23.94
C VAL A 328 0.32 -0.11 -22.94
N TRP A 329 -0.10 1.04 -23.44
CA TRP A 329 -0.28 2.26 -22.65
C TRP A 329 -1.41 2.14 -21.59
N LYS A 330 -1.27 2.83 -20.45
CA LYS A 330 -2.24 2.85 -19.30
C LYS A 330 -3.71 3.04 -19.70
N LYS A 331 -3.96 3.75 -20.80
CA LYS A 331 -5.30 4.05 -21.31
C LYS A 331 -5.98 2.89 -22.04
N LYS A 332 -5.23 1.87 -22.47
CA LYS A 332 -5.76 0.67 -23.12
C LYS A 332 -6.25 -0.31 -22.03
N ARG A 333 -7.56 -0.32 -21.79
CA ARG A 333 -8.20 -1.19 -20.79
C ARG A 333 -8.84 -2.41 -21.46
N GLU A 334 -8.94 -3.53 -20.76
CA GLU A 334 -9.66 -4.73 -21.21
C GLU A 334 -9.18 -5.27 -22.56
N LEU A 335 -7.87 -5.43 -22.75
CA LEU A 335 -7.31 -5.88 -24.03
C LEU A 335 -6.91 -7.36 -23.95
N MET A 336 -7.30 -8.14 -24.95
CA MET A 336 -6.99 -9.56 -25.06
C MET A 336 -6.30 -9.81 -26.39
N ILE A 337 -5.13 -10.45 -26.37
CA ILE A 337 -4.41 -10.88 -27.58
C ILE A 337 -4.42 -12.41 -27.64
N VAL A 338 -4.91 -12.95 -28.76
CA VAL A 338 -5.07 -14.39 -28.99
C VAL A 338 -4.29 -14.79 -30.23
N GLY A 339 -3.36 -15.75 -30.12
CA GLY A 339 -2.65 -16.32 -31.26
C GLY A 339 -3.31 -17.58 -31.83
N ASP A 340 -2.92 -17.98 -33.04
CA ASP A 340 -3.29 -19.27 -33.67
C ASP A 340 -2.79 -20.51 -32.89
N GLY A 341 -1.98 -20.32 -31.84
CA GLY A 341 -1.30 -21.37 -31.08
C GLY A 341 0.06 -20.89 -30.59
N MET A 342 0.50 -21.37 -29.42
CA MET A 342 1.79 -20.97 -28.83
C MET A 342 2.94 -21.20 -29.82
N ASP A 343 3.00 -22.36 -30.47
CA ASP A 343 4.07 -22.67 -31.44
C ASP A 343 3.86 -22.05 -32.83
N ALA A 344 2.67 -21.51 -33.09
CA ALA A 344 2.30 -20.94 -34.39
C ALA A 344 2.47 -19.42 -34.44
N THR A 345 2.31 -18.73 -33.31
CA THR A 345 2.32 -17.28 -33.21
C THR A 345 3.41 -16.82 -32.25
N VAL A 346 4.50 -16.31 -32.81
CA VAL A 346 5.67 -15.88 -32.07
C VAL A 346 5.84 -14.37 -32.21
N ILE A 347 5.80 -13.64 -31.09
CA ILE A 347 6.15 -12.22 -31.04
C ILE A 347 7.57 -12.15 -30.47
N THR A 348 8.49 -11.55 -31.23
CA THR A 348 9.90 -11.46 -30.86
C THR A 348 10.40 -10.04 -30.86
N GLY A 349 11.10 -9.66 -29.79
CA GLY A 349 11.72 -8.35 -29.62
C GLY A 349 13.22 -8.45 -29.86
N SER A 350 13.82 -7.38 -30.39
CA SER A 350 15.27 -7.29 -30.63
C SER A 350 15.97 -6.25 -29.75
N ARG A 351 15.24 -5.56 -28.85
CA ARG A 351 15.84 -4.58 -27.93
C ARG A 351 16.68 -5.29 -26.87
N ASN A 352 17.94 -4.88 -26.74
CA ASN A 352 18.84 -5.37 -25.71
C ASN A 352 19.77 -4.25 -25.22
N VAL A 353 20.43 -4.49 -24.08
CA VAL A 353 21.28 -3.50 -23.41
C VAL A 353 22.53 -3.15 -24.23
N VAL A 354 23.05 -4.10 -25.01
CA VAL A 354 24.25 -3.90 -25.84
C VAL A 354 23.96 -2.94 -27.00
N ASP A 355 22.75 -3.01 -27.56
CA ASP A 355 22.28 -2.18 -28.66
C ASP A 355 21.66 -0.84 -28.20
N GLY A 356 21.85 -0.49 -26.93
CA GLY A 356 21.46 0.82 -26.38
C GLY A 356 20.03 0.89 -25.81
N ALA A 357 19.32 -0.23 -25.69
CA ALA A 357 18.14 -0.28 -24.82
C ALA A 357 18.57 -0.33 -23.35
N THR A 358 17.66 0.01 -22.44
CA THR A 358 17.88 -0.19 -21.01
C THR A 358 17.34 -1.56 -20.60
N THR A 359 17.73 -2.05 -19.42
CA THR A 359 17.18 -3.30 -18.85
C THR A 359 15.66 -3.22 -18.77
N PHE A 360 15.12 -2.08 -18.33
CA PHE A 360 13.68 -1.83 -18.24
C PHE A 360 12.96 -1.86 -19.61
N ASN A 361 13.53 -1.24 -20.65
CA ASN A 361 12.92 -1.19 -21.99
C ASN A 361 13.30 -2.33 -22.94
N SER A 362 14.02 -3.34 -22.45
CA SER A 362 14.40 -4.51 -23.26
C SER A 362 13.27 -5.52 -23.47
N ALA A 363 12.18 -5.40 -22.70
CA ALA A 363 11.06 -6.32 -22.76
C ALA A 363 10.41 -6.37 -24.16
N THR A 364 10.09 -7.58 -24.63
CA THR A 364 9.33 -7.81 -25.87
C THR A 364 7.88 -7.33 -25.74
N LEU A 365 7.32 -7.36 -24.53
CA LEU A 365 6.02 -6.78 -24.20
C LEU A 365 6.11 -6.02 -22.88
N GLY A 366 5.90 -4.71 -22.93
CA GLY A 366 5.80 -3.82 -21.78
C GLY A 366 4.37 -3.31 -21.62
N LYS A 367 3.88 -3.29 -20.37
CA LYS A 367 2.59 -2.72 -20.04
C LYS A 367 2.74 -1.75 -18.88
N ASP A 368 2.33 -0.51 -19.11
CA ASP A 368 2.23 0.48 -18.05
C ASP A 368 0.91 0.24 -17.31
N ALA A 369 0.96 -0.40 -16.15
CA ALA A 369 -0.22 -0.82 -15.41
C ALA A 369 -0.52 0.11 -14.23
N SER A 370 -1.76 0.59 -14.15
CA SER A 370 -2.35 1.11 -12.90
C SER A 370 -3.59 0.32 -12.47
N SER A 371 -4.37 -0.28 -13.39
CA SER A 371 -5.49 -1.19 -13.07
C SER A 371 -6.29 -1.53 -14.34
N SER A 372 -5.81 -2.48 -15.13
CA SER A 372 -6.54 -2.91 -16.34
C SER A 372 -6.27 -4.37 -16.59
N LEU A 373 -7.30 -5.17 -16.86
CA LEU A 373 -7.11 -6.57 -17.25
C LEU A 373 -6.48 -6.63 -18.65
N PHE A 374 -5.42 -7.43 -18.77
CA PHE A 374 -4.74 -7.70 -20.03
C PHE A 374 -4.45 -9.19 -20.10
N PHE A 375 -5.00 -9.85 -21.12
CA PHE A 375 -4.88 -11.29 -21.30
C PHE A 375 -4.09 -11.60 -22.57
N LEU A 376 -3.11 -12.49 -22.45
CA LEU A 376 -2.36 -13.05 -23.57
C LEU A 376 -2.68 -14.54 -23.61
N PHE A 377 -3.13 -15.04 -24.76
CA PHE A 377 -3.50 -16.44 -24.93
C PHE A 377 -2.92 -17.01 -26.22
N SER A 378 -2.37 -18.23 -26.17
CA SER A 378 -1.81 -18.93 -27.33
C SER A 378 -0.74 -18.14 -28.10
N LEU A 379 0.13 -17.43 -27.38
CA LEU A 379 1.25 -16.66 -27.92
C LEU A 379 2.55 -17.11 -27.27
N ASN A 380 3.64 -17.15 -28.05
CA ASN A 380 5.00 -17.26 -27.52
C ASN A 380 5.74 -15.93 -27.66
N PHE A 381 6.42 -15.52 -26.59
CA PHE A 381 7.32 -14.37 -26.60
C PHE A 381 8.77 -14.85 -26.62
N ALA A 382 9.53 -14.41 -27.63
CA ALA A 382 10.96 -14.66 -27.70
C ALA A 382 11.72 -13.33 -27.62
N SER A 383 12.92 -13.35 -27.04
CA SER A 383 13.89 -12.25 -27.18
C SER A 383 15.12 -12.87 -27.83
N PHE A 384 15.44 -12.44 -29.05
CA PHE A 384 16.58 -12.96 -29.79
C PHE A 384 17.73 -11.96 -29.75
N ARG A 385 18.88 -12.43 -29.28
CA ARG A 385 20.17 -11.74 -29.41
C ARG A 385 20.69 -11.99 -30.81
N ASP A 386 20.44 -11.07 -31.75
CA ASP A 386 21.12 -11.12 -33.05
C ASP A 386 22.61 -10.86 -32.78
N SER A 387 23.38 -11.95 -32.70
CA SER A 387 24.83 -11.91 -32.55
C SER A 387 25.40 -11.69 -33.95
N HIS A 388 25.75 -10.44 -34.26
CA HIS A 388 26.52 -10.08 -35.45
C HIS A 388 27.96 -9.74 -35.09
#